data_AF-A0A1G1FKG2-F1
#
_entry.id   AF-A0A1G1FKG2-F1
#
_cell.length_a   1.000
_cell.length_b   1.000
_cell.length_c   1.000
_cell.angle_alpha   90.00
_cell.angle_beta   90.00
_cell.angle_gamma   90.00
#
_symmetry.space_group_name_H-M   'P 1'
#
loop_
_entity.id
_entity.type
_entity.pdbx_description
1 polymer ?
#
loop_
_entity_poly.entity_id
_entity_poly.type
_entity_poly.pdbx_seq_one_letter_code
_entity_poly.pdbx_strand_id
1 'polypeptide(L)'
;MKRLIFIFVLIIFCLPKADACVGRVLYVGAINSNEGQLLSEILATIINERTGTTVQTRLYNNSNELYEAVISKKVDILIENTSRAAQLLNKPADSDIKKTYDVVKSAYETEKGLIWLKPFGFLNGNNEEDRSYTAPVLRVEVINTFPALPRVIGKLAGVINDEIYVKLIKLVDSGGKPKKTARDFLKSNKLI
;
A
#
# COMPACT_ATOMS: atom_id res chain seq x y z
N MET A 1 43.76 42.67 35.31
CA MET A 1 44.52 41.87 34.33
C MET A 1 43.59 40.85 33.67
N LYS A 2 43.48 40.93 32.34
CA LYS A 2 43.18 39.83 31.37
C LYS A 2 41.84 39.08 31.57
N ARG A 3 40.78 39.48 30.86
CA ARG A 3 40.35 38.95 29.54
C ARG A 3 40.06 37.44 29.54
N LEU A 4 38.78 37.07 29.42
CA LEU A 4 38.24 35.92 28.66
C LEU A 4 36.71 36.13 28.59
N ILE A 5 36.17 36.93 27.66
CA ILE A 5 35.77 36.57 26.29
C ILE A 5 34.91 35.29 26.26
N PHE A 6 33.60 35.53 26.13
CA PHE A 6 32.69 34.96 25.12
C PHE A 6 32.88 33.48 24.74
N ILE A 7 31.81 32.70 24.90
CA ILE A 7 31.15 31.81 23.91
C ILE A 7 30.43 30.70 24.69
N PHE A 8 29.12 30.84 24.87
CA PHE A 8 28.22 29.68 24.98
C PHE A 8 26.80 30.07 24.53
N VAL A 9 26.72 30.65 23.33
CA VAL A 9 25.47 30.83 22.58
C VAL A 9 25.69 30.16 21.24
N LEU A 10 25.32 28.87 21.13
CA LEU A 10 24.73 28.20 19.94
C LEU A 10 24.72 26.66 20.09
N ILE A 11 23.92 26.10 21.00
CA ILE A 11 23.52 24.67 20.92
C ILE A 11 22.00 24.56 21.09
N ILE A 12 21.26 25.40 20.38
CA ILE A 12 19.82 25.26 20.21
C ILE A 12 19.55 25.71 18.79
N PHE A 13 19.55 24.78 17.83
CA PHE A 13 18.84 24.84 16.53
C PHE A 13 19.36 23.73 15.60
N CYS A 14 19.32 22.50 16.07
CA CYS A 14 19.21 21.36 15.16
C CYS A 14 18.14 20.42 15.69
N LEU A 15 16.99 20.98 16.08
CA LEU A 15 15.77 20.20 16.13
C LEU A 15 15.49 19.81 14.68
N PRO A 16 15.45 18.51 14.32
CA PRO A 16 14.90 18.13 13.04
C PRO A 16 13.50 18.75 13.00
N LYS A 17 13.22 19.55 11.96
CA LYS A 17 11.87 20.01 11.69
C LYS A 17 11.05 18.74 11.50
N ALA A 18 10.37 18.31 12.55
CA ALA A 18 9.27 17.40 12.42
C ALA A 18 8.22 18.21 11.67
N ASP A 19 8.26 18.13 10.34
CA ASP A 19 7.14 18.54 9.51
C ASP A 19 5.98 17.69 9.99
N ALA A 20 5.20 18.26 10.90
CA ALA A 20 3.98 17.67 11.37
C ALA A 20 3.13 17.51 10.11
N CYS A 21 3.02 16.27 9.61
CA CYS A 21 2.30 15.91 8.39
C CYS A 21 0.78 16.08 8.53
N VAL A 22 0.34 17.04 9.36
CA VAL A 22 -1.04 17.40 9.61
C VAL A 22 -1.56 18.06 8.34
N GLY A 23 -2.47 17.37 7.65
CA GLY A 23 -3.18 17.90 6.48
C GLY A 23 -2.80 17.28 5.14
N ARG A 24 -1.74 16.46 5.03
CA ARG A 24 -1.46 15.73 3.78
C ARG A 24 -2.45 14.58 3.62
N VAL A 25 -3.11 14.52 2.45
CA VAL A 25 -3.94 13.39 2.05
C VAL A 25 -3.07 12.34 1.37
N LEU A 26 -3.19 11.08 1.79
CA LEU A 26 -2.63 9.93 1.08
C LEU A 26 -3.65 9.37 0.09
N TYR A 27 -3.19 8.99 -1.09
CA TYR A 27 -4.02 8.38 -2.12
C TYR A 27 -3.67 6.92 -2.35
N VAL A 28 -4.66 6.04 -2.16
CA VAL A 28 -4.58 4.63 -2.56
C VAL A 28 -5.17 4.49 -3.96
N GLY A 29 -4.34 4.10 -4.92
CA GLY A 29 -4.72 3.87 -6.30
C GLY A 29 -5.08 2.41 -6.55
N ALA A 30 -6.15 2.18 -7.30
CA ALA A 30 -6.56 0.86 -7.75
C ALA A 30 -7.19 0.90 -9.13
N ILE A 31 -7.23 -0.26 -9.80
CA ILE A 31 -8.03 -0.44 -11.00
C ILE A 31 -9.52 -0.37 -10.63
N ASN A 32 -10.33 0.23 -11.49
CA ASN A 32 -11.76 0.35 -11.32
C ASN A 32 -12.47 -1.00 -11.53
N SER A 33 -12.34 -1.88 -10.53
CA SER A 33 -13.01 -3.17 -10.42
C SER A 33 -13.56 -3.34 -9.00
N ASN A 34 -14.46 -4.30 -8.80
CA ASN A 34 -14.99 -4.59 -7.46
C ASN A 34 -13.88 -5.00 -6.48
N GLU A 35 -12.91 -5.79 -6.95
CA GLU A 35 -11.70 -6.12 -6.18
C GLU A 35 -10.88 -4.87 -5.85
N GLY A 36 -10.56 -4.05 -6.84
CA GLY A 36 -9.73 -2.86 -6.64
C GLY A 36 -10.39 -1.85 -5.70
N GLN A 37 -11.70 -1.63 -5.85
CA GLN A 37 -12.48 -0.79 -4.95
C GLN A 37 -12.50 -1.34 -3.52
N LEU A 38 -12.73 -2.65 -3.35
CA LEU A 38 -12.74 -3.26 -2.02
C LEU A 38 -11.38 -3.17 -1.34
N LEU A 39 -10.31 -3.61 -2.01
CA LEU A 39 -8.96 -3.65 -1.43
C LEU A 39 -8.43 -2.23 -1.14
N SER A 40 -8.74 -1.25 -2.00
CA SER A 40 -8.35 0.15 -1.75
C SER A 40 -9.08 0.75 -0.56
N GLU A 41 -10.37 0.44 -0.38
CA GLU A 41 -11.13 0.86 0.80
C GLU A 41 -10.66 0.14 2.08
N ILE A 42 -10.23 -1.13 2.02
CA ILE A 42 -9.60 -1.83 3.15
C ILE A 42 -8.34 -1.09 3.59
N LEU A 43 -7.44 -0.76 2.65
CA LEU A 43 -6.22 0.00 2.94
C LEU A 43 -6.51 1.40 3.47
N ALA A 44 -7.39 2.14 2.81
CA ALA A 44 -7.74 3.49 3.21
C ALA A 44 -8.35 3.51 4.63
N THR A 45 -9.26 2.57 4.92
CA THR A 45 -9.94 2.49 6.21
C THR A 45 -8.99 2.11 7.34
N ILE A 46 -8.16 1.07 7.17
CA ILE A 46 -7.25 0.65 8.26
C ILE A 46 -6.20 1.74 8.55
N ILE A 47 -5.68 2.43 7.53
CA ILE A 47 -4.71 3.51 7.75
C ILE A 47 -5.41 4.65 8.47
N ASN A 48 -6.55 5.13 7.96
CA ASN A 48 -7.26 6.26 8.53
C ASN A 48 -7.66 6.00 10.00
N GLU A 49 -8.30 4.87 10.30
CA GLU A 49 -8.77 4.58 11.67
C GLU A 49 -7.63 4.27 12.66
N ARG A 50 -6.46 3.80 12.19
CA ARG A 50 -5.34 3.45 13.09
C ARG A 50 -4.32 4.56 13.27
N THR A 51 -4.28 5.56 12.39
CA THR A 51 -3.27 6.63 12.43
C THR A 51 -3.86 8.04 12.47
N GLY A 52 -5.15 8.21 12.15
CA GLY A 52 -5.75 9.53 11.93
C GLY A 52 -5.29 10.21 10.65
N THR A 53 -4.52 9.53 9.79
CA THR A 53 -4.09 10.07 8.50
C THR A 53 -5.26 10.07 7.52
N THR A 54 -5.52 11.20 6.88
CA THR A 54 -6.53 11.26 5.82
C THR A 54 -6.08 10.44 4.62
N VAL A 55 -6.81 9.37 4.31
CA VAL A 55 -6.57 8.53 3.14
C VAL A 55 -7.79 8.50 2.25
N GLN A 56 -7.59 8.66 0.94
CA GLN A 56 -8.63 8.61 -0.08
C GLN A 56 -8.29 7.60 -1.17
N THR A 57 -9.31 7.01 -1.78
CA THR A 57 -9.17 6.07 -2.90
C THR A 57 -9.20 6.83 -4.24
N ARG A 58 -8.42 6.38 -5.22
CA ARG A 58 -8.44 6.85 -6.61
C ARG A 58 -8.51 5.65 -7.53
N LEU A 59 -9.50 5.65 -8.43
CA LEU A 59 -9.74 4.55 -9.36
C LEU A 59 -9.25 4.93 -10.76
N TYR A 60 -8.69 3.94 -11.46
CA TYR A 60 -8.11 4.09 -12.78
C TYR A 60 -8.66 3.01 -13.72
N ASN A 61 -8.79 3.30 -15.01
CA ASN A 61 -9.46 2.37 -15.92
C ASN A 61 -8.58 1.16 -16.26
N ASN A 62 -7.27 1.32 -16.23
CA ASN A 62 -6.30 0.29 -16.59
C ASN A 62 -4.97 0.47 -15.86
N SER A 63 -4.10 -0.53 -15.97
CA SER A 63 -2.79 -0.57 -15.31
C SER A 63 -1.93 0.63 -15.72
N ASN A 64 -1.88 0.98 -17.00
CA ASN A 64 -1.02 2.07 -17.49
C ASN A 64 -1.40 3.41 -16.83
N GLU A 65 -2.69 3.75 -16.76
CA GLU A 65 -3.15 4.95 -16.07
C GLU A 65 -2.78 4.97 -14.58
N LEU A 66 -2.92 3.83 -13.89
CA LEU A 66 -2.53 3.71 -12.48
C LEU A 66 -1.02 3.92 -12.30
N TYR A 67 -0.18 3.31 -13.16
CA TYR A 67 1.27 3.48 -13.10
C TYR A 67 1.70 4.92 -13.40
N GLU A 68 1.11 5.56 -14.40
CA GLU A 68 1.35 6.99 -14.69
C GLU A 68 0.98 7.88 -13.50
N ALA A 69 -0.10 7.53 -12.78
CA ALA A 69 -0.48 8.23 -11.56
C ALA A 69 0.51 8.02 -10.41
N VAL A 70 1.12 6.84 -10.30
CA VAL A 70 2.19 6.58 -9.31
C VAL A 70 3.44 7.40 -9.66
N ILE A 71 3.86 7.38 -10.93
CA ILE A 71 5.04 8.11 -11.44
C ILE A 71 4.87 9.63 -11.26
N SER A 72 3.71 10.16 -11.62
CA SER A 72 3.36 11.57 -11.43
C SER A 72 3.01 11.96 -9.99
N LYS A 73 3.24 11.06 -9.02
CA LYS A 73 3.01 11.25 -7.58
C LYS A 73 1.56 11.56 -7.19
N LYS A 74 0.60 11.20 -8.04
CA LYS A 74 -0.85 11.29 -7.76
C LYS A 74 -1.36 10.08 -6.95
N VAL A 75 -0.60 8.99 -6.86
CA VAL A 75 -0.96 7.78 -6.08
C VAL A 75 0.19 7.37 -5.19
N ASP A 76 -0.01 7.42 -3.87
CA ASP A 76 1.00 7.11 -2.84
C ASP A 76 1.15 5.60 -2.57
N ILE A 77 0.05 4.87 -2.68
CA ILE A 77 -0.05 3.43 -2.42
C ILE A 77 -0.80 2.81 -3.59
N LEU A 78 -0.23 1.80 -4.27
CA LEU A 78 -0.95 1.00 -5.25
C LEU A 78 -1.20 -0.42 -4.74
N ILE A 79 -2.21 -1.07 -5.32
CA ILE A 79 -2.45 -2.50 -5.17
C ILE A 79 -1.97 -3.21 -6.42
N GLU A 80 -1.01 -4.10 -6.25
CA GLU A 80 -0.33 -4.77 -7.36
C GLU A 80 -0.30 -6.27 -7.14
N ASN A 81 -0.39 -7.04 -8.22
CA ASN A 81 -0.23 -8.48 -8.21
C ASN A 81 1.07 -8.88 -8.91
N THR A 82 1.65 -9.99 -8.46
CA THR A 82 2.98 -10.41 -8.92
C THR A 82 3.01 -10.75 -10.41
N SER A 83 1.92 -11.27 -10.97
CA SER A 83 1.85 -11.65 -12.39
C SER A 83 1.89 -10.44 -13.32
N ARG A 84 1.08 -9.41 -13.05
CA ARG A 84 1.09 -8.15 -13.80
C ARG A 84 2.41 -7.40 -13.60
N ALA A 85 2.95 -7.40 -12.39
CA ALA A 85 4.26 -6.81 -12.12
C ALA A 85 5.39 -7.49 -12.91
N ALA A 86 5.38 -8.82 -12.99
CA ALA A 86 6.35 -9.58 -13.78
C ALA A 86 6.25 -9.26 -15.27
N GLN A 87 5.02 -9.22 -15.82
CA GLN A 87 4.77 -8.82 -17.21
C GLN A 87 5.31 -7.41 -17.51
N LEU A 88 5.06 -6.45 -16.61
CA LEU A 88 5.52 -5.06 -16.77
C LEU A 88 7.05 -4.94 -16.74
N LEU A 89 7.74 -5.85 -16.04
CA LEU A 89 9.19 -5.94 -16.00
C LEU A 89 9.79 -6.80 -17.14
N ASN A 90 8.97 -7.32 -18.06
CA ASN A 90 9.36 -8.31 -19.06
C ASN A 90 10.08 -9.52 -18.43
N LYS A 91 9.63 -9.95 -17.24
CA LYS A 91 10.11 -11.15 -16.55
C LYS A 91 9.07 -12.26 -16.70
N PRO A 92 9.48 -13.52 -16.91
CA PRO A 92 8.53 -14.62 -16.87
C PRO A 92 7.94 -14.72 -15.45
N ALA A 93 6.63 -14.96 -15.37
CA ALA A 93 6.05 -15.48 -14.14
C ALA A 93 6.57 -16.90 -13.94
N ASP A 94 7.29 -17.13 -12.85
CA ASP A 94 7.81 -18.45 -12.49
C ASP A 94 6.65 -19.28 -11.91
N SER A 95 6.67 -20.61 -12.10
CA SER A 95 5.69 -21.49 -11.46
C SER A 95 5.80 -21.43 -9.93
N ASP A 96 6.97 -21.05 -9.41
CA ASP A 96 7.14 -20.64 -8.02
C ASP A 96 6.66 -19.19 -7.81
N ILE A 97 5.43 -19.07 -7.29
CA ILE A 97 4.80 -17.79 -6.95
C ILE A 97 5.60 -16.98 -5.91
N LYS A 98 6.31 -17.65 -4.99
CA LYS A 98 7.11 -16.98 -3.96
C LYS A 98 8.37 -16.40 -4.57
N LYS A 99 9.04 -17.17 -5.42
CA LYS A 99 10.17 -16.69 -6.20
C LYS A 99 9.78 -15.52 -7.10
N THR A 100 8.61 -15.57 -7.73
CA THR A 100 8.07 -14.44 -8.51
C THR A 100 7.89 -13.20 -7.64
N TYR A 101 7.32 -13.33 -6.43
CA TYR A 101 7.22 -12.22 -5.47
C TYR A 101 8.58 -11.63 -5.12
N ASP A 102 9.56 -12.46 -4.78
CA ASP A 102 10.90 -12.01 -4.39
C ASP A 102 11.60 -11.26 -5.55
N VAL A 103 11.44 -11.73 -6.79
CA VAL A 103 11.98 -11.08 -7.99
C VAL A 103 11.31 -9.72 -8.25
N VAL A 104 9.98 -9.65 -8.29
CA VAL A 104 9.28 -8.39 -8.58
C VAL A 104 9.48 -7.37 -7.48
N LYS A 105 9.50 -7.81 -6.21
CA LYS A 105 9.80 -6.96 -5.06
C LYS A 105 11.16 -6.29 -5.21
N SER A 106 12.20 -7.09 -5.49
CA SER A 106 13.55 -6.57 -5.66
C SER A 106 13.63 -5.58 -6.82
N ALA A 107 13.07 -5.92 -7.98
CA ALA A 107 13.10 -5.06 -9.16
C ALA A 107 12.34 -3.75 -8.95
N TYR A 108 11.17 -3.77 -8.29
CA TYR A 108 10.41 -2.55 -8.00
C TYR A 108 11.15 -1.63 -7.05
N GLU A 109 11.83 -2.18 -6.06
CA GLU A 109 12.63 -1.41 -5.11
C GLU A 109 13.80 -0.74 -5.83
N THR A 110 14.58 -1.49 -6.61
CA THR A 110 15.80 -0.99 -7.26
C THR A 110 15.54 -0.13 -8.49
N GLU A 111 14.55 -0.46 -9.31
CA GLU A 111 14.32 0.19 -10.61
C GLU A 111 13.23 1.27 -10.55
N LYS A 112 12.29 1.17 -9.60
CA LYS A 112 11.10 2.05 -9.56
C LYS A 112 10.98 2.87 -8.28
N GLY A 113 11.80 2.60 -7.25
CA GLY A 113 11.68 3.26 -5.95
C GLY A 113 10.34 2.92 -5.26
N LEU A 114 9.84 1.71 -5.49
CA LEU A 114 8.57 1.20 -4.99
C LEU A 114 8.81 -0.01 -4.07
N ILE A 115 8.27 0.05 -2.85
CA ILE A 115 8.43 -0.97 -1.84
C ILE A 115 7.18 -1.83 -1.76
N TRP A 116 7.34 -3.12 -2.01
CA TRP A 116 6.29 -4.11 -1.77
C TRP A 116 6.20 -4.46 -0.29
N LEU A 117 4.99 -4.35 0.27
CA LEU A 117 4.68 -4.91 1.58
C LEU A 117 4.29 -6.39 1.46
N LYS A 118 4.01 -7.00 2.61
CA LYS A 118 3.55 -8.40 2.65
C LYS A 118 2.18 -8.53 1.92
N PRO A 119 1.97 -9.61 1.17
CA PRO A 119 0.70 -9.87 0.48
C PRO A 119 -0.50 -9.99 1.43
N PHE A 120 -1.69 -9.71 0.92
CA PHE A 120 -2.94 -9.81 1.67
C PHE A 120 -3.26 -11.24 2.13
N GLY A 121 -2.85 -12.26 1.37
CA GLY A 121 -2.94 -13.67 1.75
C GLY A 121 -3.54 -14.59 0.68
N PHE A 122 -4.47 -14.09 -0.11
CA PHE A 122 -5.10 -14.83 -1.20
C PHE A 122 -4.14 -14.97 -2.38
N LEU A 123 -4.35 -16.02 -3.16
CA LEU A 123 -3.58 -16.37 -4.34
C LEU A 123 -4.43 -16.43 -5.60
N ASN A 124 -5.75 -16.50 -5.50
CA ASN A 124 -6.61 -16.76 -6.65
C ASN A 124 -6.66 -15.59 -7.65
N GLY A 125 -5.90 -15.73 -8.73
CA GLY A 125 -6.35 -15.30 -10.06
C GLY A 125 -7.44 -16.24 -10.57
N ASN A 126 -8.07 -15.91 -11.70
CA ASN A 126 -9.28 -16.57 -12.18
C ASN A 126 -9.14 -18.10 -12.43
N ASN A 127 -7.92 -18.67 -12.46
CA ASN A 127 -7.62 -20.10 -12.56
C ASN A 127 -6.33 -20.47 -11.77
N GLU A 128 -6.04 -21.77 -11.55
CA GLU A 128 -4.84 -22.23 -10.83
C GLU A 128 -3.51 -21.77 -11.47
N GLU A 129 -3.49 -21.60 -12.79
CA GLU A 129 -2.35 -21.08 -13.56
C GLU A 129 -2.16 -19.56 -13.41
N ASP A 130 -3.20 -18.85 -12.93
CA ASP A 130 -3.20 -17.41 -12.70
C ASP A 130 -2.88 -17.03 -11.25
N ARG A 131 -2.41 -17.99 -10.43
CA ARG A 131 -2.12 -17.74 -9.02
C ARG A 131 -1.06 -16.67 -8.85
N SER A 132 -1.37 -15.65 -8.06
CA SER A 132 -0.47 -14.52 -7.85
C SER A 132 -0.65 -13.92 -6.45
N TYR A 133 0.43 -13.37 -5.89
CA TYR A 133 0.31 -12.59 -4.68
C TYR A 133 -0.16 -11.19 -5.02
N THR A 134 -1.21 -10.73 -4.35
CA THR A 134 -1.62 -9.32 -4.37
C THR A 134 -1.15 -8.63 -3.09
N ALA A 135 -0.46 -7.49 -3.25
CA ALA A 135 0.13 -6.77 -2.14
C ALA A 135 -0.02 -5.23 -2.27
N PRO A 136 0.03 -4.51 -1.14
CA PRO A 136 0.23 -3.06 -1.13
C PRO A 136 1.67 -2.73 -1.53
N VAL A 137 1.82 -1.76 -2.42
CA VAL A 137 3.12 -1.24 -2.87
C VAL A 137 3.15 0.27 -2.66
N LEU A 138 4.21 0.79 -2.05
CA LEU A 138 4.32 2.20 -1.66
C LEU A 138 5.56 2.84 -2.26
N ARG A 139 5.50 4.14 -2.57
CA ARG A 139 6.72 4.89 -2.90
C ARG A 139 7.62 4.97 -1.67
N VAL A 140 8.95 4.84 -1.83
CA VAL A 140 9.92 4.96 -0.73
C VAL A 140 9.73 6.25 0.07
N GLU A 141 9.48 7.38 -0.62
CA GLU A 141 9.22 8.68 0.01
C GLU A 141 7.99 8.68 0.95
N VAL A 142 6.97 7.87 0.66
CA VAL A 142 5.76 7.75 1.48
C VAL A 142 6.08 7.00 2.77
N ILE A 143 6.89 5.95 2.71
CA ILE A 143 7.33 5.21 3.91
C ILE A 143 8.18 6.12 4.81
N ASN A 144 9.07 6.92 4.23
CA ASN A 144 9.90 7.86 4.99
C ASN A 144 9.07 8.95 5.68
N THR A 145 7.99 9.41 5.03
CA THR A 145 7.09 10.43 5.60
C THR A 145 6.11 9.83 6.61
N PHE A 146 5.66 8.59 6.38
CA PHE A 146 4.68 7.90 7.22
C PHE A 146 5.22 6.53 7.70
N PRO A 147 6.21 6.52 8.62
CA PRO A 147 6.90 5.30 9.04
C PRO A 147 6.01 4.29 9.77
N ALA A 148 4.80 4.70 10.22
CA ALA A 148 3.83 3.80 10.82
C ALA A 148 3.10 2.91 9.79
N LEU A 149 3.09 3.27 8.50
CA LEU A 149 2.29 2.56 7.49
C LEU A 149 2.68 1.09 7.33
N PRO A 150 3.96 0.69 7.23
CA PRO A 150 4.31 -0.73 7.11
C PRO A 150 3.79 -1.56 8.29
N ARG A 151 3.80 -1.00 9.51
CA ARG A 151 3.28 -1.66 10.71
C ARG A 151 1.76 -1.80 10.68
N VAL A 152 1.04 -0.75 10.26
CA VAL A 152 -0.43 -0.73 10.22
C VAL A 152 -0.94 -1.63 9.09
N ILE A 153 -0.44 -1.42 7.87
CA ILE A 153 -0.82 -2.20 6.69
C ILE A 153 -0.40 -3.66 6.87
N GLY A 154 0.76 -3.91 7.48
CA GLY A 154 1.26 -5.26 7.76
C GLY A 154 0.35 -6.12 8.63
N LYS A 155 -0.64 -5.54 9.32
CA LYS A 155 -1.67 -6.31 10.03
C LYS A 155 -2.62 -7.06 9.10
N LEU A 156 -2.71 -6.67 7.82
CA LEU A 156 -3.50 -7.36 6.80
C LEU A 156 -2.76 -8.55 6.17
N ALA A 157 -1.47 -8.70 6.47
CA ALA A 157 -0.64 -9.72 5.85
C ALA A 157 -1.16 -11.12 6.18
N GLY A 158 -1.52 -11.89 5.14
CA GLY A 158 -2.06 -13.24 5.28
C GLY A 158 -3.49 -13.31 5.87
N VAL A 159 -4.14 -12.18 6.13
CA VAL A 159 -5.49 -12.17 6.76
C VAL A 159 -6.59 -12.44 5.74
N ILE A 160 -6.44 -11.94 4.52
CA ILE A 160 -7.43 -12.11 3.45
C ILE A 160 -7.02 -13.34 2.65
N ASN A 161 -7.28 -14.54 3.18
CA ASN A 161 -7.06 -15.79 2.44
C ASN A 161 -8.10 -15.97 1.30
N ASP A 162 -7.96 -17.00 0.49
CA ASP A 162 -8.82 -17.23 -0.69
C ASP A 162 -10.32 -17.35 -0.34
N GLU A 163 -10.66 -18.02 0.77
CA GLU A 163 -12.05 -18.17 1.21
C GLU A 163 -12.66 -16.82 1.60
N ILE A 164 -11.94 -16.05 2.41
CA ILE A 164 -12.34 -14.71 2.84
C ILE A 164 -12.45 -13.78 1.64
N TYR A 165 -11.46 -13.82 0.74
CA TYR A 165 -11.45 -13.05 -0.49
C TYR A 165 -12.71 -13.28 -1.31
N VAL A 166 -13.02 -14.54 -1.65
CA VAL A 166 -14.21 -14.92 -2.42
C VAL A 166 -15.48 -14.42 -1.73
N LYS A 167 -15.58 -14.57 -0.40
CA LYS A 167 -16.73 -14.09 0.37
C LYS A 167 -16.89 -12.57 0.26
N LEU A 168 -15.80 -11.81 0.41
CA LEU A 168 -15.85 -10.35 0.35
C LEU A 168 -16.21 -9.84 -1.04
N ILE A 169 -15.62 -10.43 -2.09
CA ILE A 169 -15.93 -10.06 -3.48
C ILE A 169 -17.39 -10.36 -3.81
N LYS A 170 -17.89 -11.55 -3.44
CA LYS A 170 -19.31 -11.91 -3.64
C LYS A 170 -20.27 -10.90 -2.98
N LEU A 171 -19.93 -10.38 -1.81
CA LEU A 171 -20.73 -9.34 -1.14
C LEU A 171 -20.77 -8.04 -1.95
N VAL A 172 -19.65 -7.63 -2.55
CA VAL A 172 -19.59 -6.44 -3.40
C VAL A 172 -20.32 -6.67 -4.73
N ASP A 173 -20.11 -7.82 -5.37
CA ASP A 173 -20.78 -8.21 -6.62
C ASP A 173 -22.31 -8.23 -6.48
N SER A 174 -22.80 -8.61 -5.29
CA SER A 174 -24.24 -8.63 -4.96
C SER A 174 -24.80 -7.24 -4.59
N GLY A 175 -24.07 -6.16 -4.83
CA GLY A 175 -24.49 -4.77 -4.57
C GLY A 175 -24.01 -4.19 -3.23
N GLY A 176 -23.16 -4.89 -2.49
CA GLY A 176 -22.54 -4.36 -1.28
C GLY A 176 -21.60 -3.19 -1.57
N LYS A 177 -21.71 -2.10 -0.79
CA LYS A 177 -20.82 -0.94 -0.97
C LYS A 177 -19.39 -1.27 -0.51
N PRO A 178 -18.36 -1.13 -1.36
CA PRO A 178 -16.97 -1.50 -1.03
C PRO A 178 -16.47 -0.92 0.30
N LYS A 179 -16.71 0.37 0.54
CA LYS A 179 -16.33 1.05 1.78
C LYS A 179 -16.98 0.46 3.04
N LYS A 180 -18.26 0.11 2.95
CA LYS A 180 -18.98 -0.53 4.07
C LYS A 180 -18.44 -1.94 4.29
N THR A 181 -18.31 -2.73 3.23
CA THR A 181 -17.76 -4.09 3.27
C THR A 181 -16.36 -4.11 3.87
N ALA A 182 -15.48 -3.20 3.44
CA ALA A 182 -14.13 -3.04 3.97
C ALA A 182 -14.14 -2.76 5.48
N ARG A 183 -14.96 -1.80 5.92
CA ARG A 183 -15.05 -1.43 7.34
C ARG A 183 -15.61 -2.57 8.20
N ASP A 184 -16.65 -3.24 7.73
CA ASP A 184 -17.26 -4.37 8.44
C ASP A 184 -16.28 -5.55 8.56
N PHE A 185 -15.53 -5.84 7.49
CA PHE A 185 -14.45 -6.82 7.50
C PHE A 185 -13.36 -6.49 8.53
N LEU A 186 -12.87 -5.25 8.54
CA LEU A 186 -11.83 -4.82 9.47
C LEU A 186 -12.30 -4.90 10.94
N LYS A 187 -13.55 -4.49 11.23
CA LYS A 187 -14.14 -4.58 12.58
C LYS A 187 -14.29 -6.02 13.06
N SER A 188 -14.85 -6.89 12.23
CA SER A 188 -15.05 -8.31 12.57
C SER A 188 -13.74 -9.06 12.83
N ASN A 189 -12.64 -8.60 12.21
CA ASN A 189 -11.29 -9.13 12.45
C ASN A 189 -10.50 -8.37 13.54
N LYS A 190 -11.13 -7.43 14.27
CA LYS A 190 -10.49 -6.61 15.32
C LYS A 190 -9.24 -5.85 14.83
N LEU A 191 -9.24 -5.48 13.55
CA LEU A 191 -8.15 -4.71 12.94
C LEU A 191 -8.33 -3.21 13.17
N ILE A 192 -9.57 -2.77 13.33
CA ILE A 192 -10.02 -1.43 13.74
C ILE A 192 -10.99 -1.54 14.91
#